data_AF-A0A3M1LL70-F1
#
_entry.id   AF-A0A3M1LL70-F1
#
_cell.length_a   1.000
_cell.length_b   1.000
_cell.length_c   1.000
_cell.angle_alpha   90.00
_cell.angle_beta   90.00
_cell.angle_gamma   90.00
#
_symmetry.space_group_name_H-M   'P 1'
#
loop_
_entity.id
_entity.type
_entity.pdbx_description
1 polymer ?
#
loop_
_entity_poly.entity_id
_entity_poly.type
_entity_poly.pdbx_seq_one_letter_code
_entity_poly.pdbx_strand_id
1 'polypeptide(L)'
;MRGQPHSASSSDPPGPLSPAILPMRRWGVRRIVATLPGWPLFLQGAVAPFLLFPWAFPWLTALSALAVVAGWFVLRATQGWFTRRSPLDWCILLLLCSLPLAVWAAPMLDDAGDIGPVTALSRIFLGVTLFYALLNSLSTPSQMGWVAAGLVLVGVAVSFVGLYRTDWNVGKLTLLTPLYQHLPNPPQAGQGLTGEVQPGFFHPNMIAAILILLIPPVGSLTLALRRGWQRGALLLPLALMTGMLLLTQSRLGIAALALGLMLGWLRAHP
;
A
#
# COMPACT_ATOMS: atom_id res chain seq x y z
N MET A 1 23.92 1.53 65.57
CA MET A 1 24.60 0.33 65.02
C MET A 1 24.51 0.45 63.50
N ARG A 2 25.42 1.16 62.80
CA ARG A 2 26.78 0.77 62.38
C ARG A 2 26.85 -0.66 61.83
N GLY A 3 26.86 -0.74 60.49
CA GLY A 3 27.17 -1.93 59.69
C GLY A 3 27.61 -1.50 58.28
N GLN A 4 28.85 -1.01 58.15
CA GLN A 4 29.65 -1.11 56.92
C GLN A 4 30.54 -2.36 57.07
N PRO A 5 31.34 -2.78 56.07
CA PRO A 5 31.09 -2.97 54.63
C PRO A 5 31.56 -4.39 54.20
N HIS A 6 31.06 -4.94 53.09
CA HIS A 6 31.75 -6.02 52.41
C HIS A 6 32.18 -5.60 51.01
N SER A 7 33.46 -5.26 50.95
CA SER A 7 34.32 -5.16 49.78
C SER A 7 34.59 -6.56 49.20
N ALA A 8 34.19 -6.78 47.95
CA ALA A 8 34.77 -7.78 47.05
C ALA A 8 35.08 -7.03 45.75
N SER A 9 36.35 -6.88 45.34
CA SER A 9 37.15 -7.91 44.64
C SER A 9 36.42 -8.33 43.36
N SER A 10 36.87 -8.09 42.13
CA SER A 10 38.19 -7.74 41.63
C SER A 10 38.03 -6.99 40.30
N SER A 11 38.90 -6.01 40.11
CA SER A 11 39.07 -5.24 38.88
C SER A 11 40.00 -5.98 37.92
N ASP A 12 39.44 -6.63 36.90
CA ASP A 12 40.16 -6.85 35.64
C ASP A 12 39.45 -6.05 34.55
N PRO A 13 40.08 -5.00 33.98
CA PRO A 13 39.54 -4.35 32.81
C PRO A 13 39.58 -5.37 31.66
N PRO A 14 38.45 -5.64 30.96
CA PRO A 14 38.48 -6.46 29.77
C PRO A 14 39.49 -5.82 28.81
N GLY A 15 40.55 -6.56 28.50
CA GLY A 15 41.60 -6.13 27.58
C GLY A 15 40.99 -5.66 26.26
N PRO A 16 41.66 -4.74 25.54
CA PRO A 16 41.16 -4.18 24.30
C PRO A 16 40.79 -5.32 23.35
N LEU A 17 39.48 -5.49 23.15
CA LEU A 17 38.94 -6.48 22.22
C LEU A 17 39.61 -6.24 20.88
N SER A 18 40.42 -7.23 20.45
CA SER A 18 41.04 -7.26 19.13
C SER A 18 40.01 -6.78 18.10
N PRO A 19 40.34 -5.77 17.27
CA PRO A 19 39.46 -5.32 16.22
C PRO A 19 39.22 -6.51 15.30
N ALA A 20 38.10 -7.18 15.50
CA ALA A 20 37.64 -8.26 14.65
C ALA A 20 37.69 -7.70 13.23
N ILE A 21 38.54 -8.30 12.41
CA ILE A 21 38.77 -7.94 11.02
C ILE A 21 37.43 -8.16 10.31
N LEU A 22 36.58 -7.14 10.36
CA LEU A 22 35.32 -7.10 9.64
C LEU A 22 35.68 -7.03 8.16
N PRO A 23 35.21 -7.99 7.34
CA PRO A 23 35.61 -8.09 5.94
C PRO A 23 35.29 -6.78 5.21
N MET A 24 36.34 -6.01 4.90
CA MET A 24 36.29 -4.68 4.28
C MET A 24 35.58 -4.64 2.92
N ARG A 25 35.33 -5.80 2.30
CA ARG A 25 34.78 -5.89 0.93
C ARG A 25 33.26 -5.64 0.82
N ARG A 26 32.52 -5.53 1.94
CA ARG A 26 31.06 -5.25 1.92
C ARG A 26 30.69 -3.75 1.95
N TRP A 27 31.66 -2.84 1.99
CA TRP A 27 31.41 -1.40 2.18
C TRP A 27 30.94 -0.65 0.93
N GLY A 28 31.38 -1.03 -0.26
CA GLY A 28 31.05 -0.30 -1.50
C GLY A 28 29.57 -0.35 -1.89
N VAL A 29 29.01 -1.56 -1.97
CA VAL A 29 27.59 -1.76 -2.37
C VAL A 29 26.62 -1.18 -1.34
N ARG A 30 26.95 -1.27 -0.05
CA ARG A 30 26.14 -0.68 1.02
C ARG A 30 26.02 0.84 0.90
N ARG A 31 27.07 1.54 0.45
CA ARG A 31 27.05 3.00 0.32
C ARG A 31 26.11 3.47 -0.80
N ILE A 32 26.18 2.86 -1.99
CA ILE A 32 25.38 3.27 -3.16
C ILE A 32 23.88 2.97 -2.94
N VAL A 33 23.53 1.84 -2.33
CA VAL A 33 22.12 1.52 -2.06
C VAL A 33 21.58 2.31 -0.87
N ALA A 34 22.43 2.63 0.13
CA ALA A 34 22.02 3.49 1.24
C ALA A 34 21.76 4.95 0.81
N THR A 35 22.34 5.40 -0.30
CA THR A 35 22.16 6.78 -0.79
C THR A 35 20.82 7.05 -1.47
N LEU A 36 20.01 6.02 -1.77
CA LEU A 36 18.67 6.17 -2.35
C LEU A 36 17.58 5.82 -1.33
N PRO A 37 17.31 6.70 -0.36
CA PRO A 37 16.22 6.53 0.59
C PRO A 37 14.89 6.35 -0.16
N GLY A 38 14.18 5.25 0.10
CA GLY A 38 12.88 4.98 -0.53
C GLY A 38 12.92 4.32 -1.91
N TRP A 39 14.09 3.85 -2.38
CA TRP A 39 14.18 3.10 -3.64
C TRP A 39 13.20 1.92 -3.78
N PRO A 40 12.80 1.17 -2.72
CA PRO A 40 11.83 0.09 -2.87
C PRO A 40 10.48 0.64 -3.36
N LEU A 41 10.09 1.81 -2.89
CA LEU A 41 8.85 2.48 -3.26
C LEU A 41 8.88 2.93 -4.73
N PHE A 42 10.01 3.48 -5.17
CA PHE A 42 10.22 3.82 -6.59
C PHE A 42 10.18 2.58 -7.49
N LEU A 43 10.82 1.48 -7.06
CA LEU A 43 10.73 0.21 -7.79
C LEU A 43 9.27 -0.25 -7.91
N GLN A 44 8.50 -0.24 -6.81
CA GLN A 44 7.07 -0.61 -6.84
C GLN A 44 6.27 0.30 -7.77
N GLY A 45 6.50 1.61 -7.73
CA GLY A 45 5.84 2.56 -8.64
C GLY A 45 6.16 2.28 -10.10
N ALA A 46 7.41 1.94 -10.43
CA ALA A 46 7.83 1.60 -11.78
C ALA A 46 7.23 0.28 -12.28
N VAL A 47 7.12 -0.73 -11.42
CA VAL A 47 6.59 -2.05 -11.82
C VAL A 47 5.06 -2.16 -11.75
N ALA A 48 4.39 -1.27 -11.02
CA ALA A 48 2.95 -1.33 -10.76
C ALA A 48 2.10 -1.42 -12.04
N PRO A 49 2.33 -0.63 -13.11
CA PRO A 49 1.51 -0.72 -14.32
C PRO A 49 1.55 -2.11 -14.96
N PHE A 50 2.73 -2.74 -15.01
CA PHE A 50 2.89 -4.06 -15.62
C PHE A 50 2.23 -5.16 -14.76
N LEU A 51 2.27 -5.02 -13.43
CA LEU A 51 1.59 -5.95 -12.52
C LEU A 51 0.07 -5.73 -12.46
N LEU A 52 -0.43 -4.52 -12.71
CA LEU A 52 -1.87 -4.23 -12.74
C LEU A 52 -2.55 -4.72 -14.03
N PHE A 53 -1.80 -4.71 -15.14
CA PHE A 53 -2.29 -5.05 -16.48
C PHE A 53 -1.46 -6.18 -17.10
N PRO A 54 -1.49 -7.39 -16.51
CA PRO A 54 -0.61 -8.46 -16.95
C PRO A 54 -0.92 -8.99 -18.36
N TRP A 55 -2.17 -8.84 -18.79
CA TRP A 55 -2.62 -9.19 -20.13
C TRP A 55 -2.04 -8.28 -21.22
N ALA A 56 -1.82 -6.99 -20.91
CA ALA A 56 -1.28 -6.04 -21.86
C ALA A 56 0.21 -6.29 -22.12
N PHE A 57 0.94 -6.76 -21.10
CA PHE A 57 2.38 -6.99 -21.18
C PHE A 57 2.84 -8.25 -20.42
N PRO A 58 2.55 -9.46 -20.92
CA PRO A 58 2.79 -10.71 -20.16
C PRO A 58 4.25 -10.92 -19.77
N TRP A 59 5.19 -10.67 -20.68
CA TRP A 59 6.62 -10.83 -20.43
C TRP A 59 7.16 -9.74 -19.48
N LEU A 60 6.71 -8.49 -19.61
CA LEU A 60 7.07 -7.41 -18.67
C LEU A 60 6.50 -7.66 -17.28
N THR A 61 5.36 -8.33 -17.16
CA THR A 61 4.77 -8.73 -15.88
C THR A 61 5.68 -9.70 -15.15
N ALA A 62 6.16 -10.73 -15.84
CA ALA A 62 7.09 -11.70 -15.27
C ALA A 62 8.42 -11.02 -14.84
N LEU A 63 8.96 -10.15 -15.70
CA LEU A 63 10.16 -9.35 -15.37
C LEU A 63 9.93 -8.41 -14.18
N SER A 64 8.75 -7.80 -14.10
CA SER A 64 8.35 -6.93 -12.99
C SER A 64 8.25 -7.68 -11.68
N ALA A 65 7.63 -8.87 -11.68
CA ALA A 65 7.57 -9.74 -10.51
C ALA A 65 8.99 -10.18 -10.08
N LEU A 66 9.84 -10.57 -11.03
CA LEU A 66 11.23 -10.92 -10.77
C LEU A 66 12.01 -9.73 -10.19
N ALA A 67 11.83 -8.53 -10.73
CA ALA A 67 12.48 -7.31 -10.26
C ALA A 67 12.09 -6.99 -8.81
N VAL A 68 10.81 -7.17 -8.44
CA VAL A 68 10.36 -7.02 -7.06
C VAL A 68 11.05 -8.03 -6.14
N VAL A 69 11.08 -9.31 -6.51
CA VAL A 69 11.74 -10.36 -5.72
C VAL A 69 13.24 -10.07 -5.58
N ALA A 70 13.92 -9.72 -6.67
CA ALA A 70 15.33 -9.34 -6.65
C ALA A 70 15.56 -8.11 -5.74
N GLY A 71 14.66 -7.13 -5.80
CA GLY A 71 14.68 -5.97 -4.92
C GLY A 71 14.62 -6.35 -3.44
N TRP A 72 13.80 -7.33 -3.06
CA TRP A 72 13.74 -7.84 -1.70
C TRP A 72 15.05 -8.52 -1.25
N PHE A 73 15.73 -9.24 -2.14
CA PHE A 73 17.06 -9.80 -1.84
C PHE A 73 18.11 -8.70 -1.65
N VAL A 74 18.08 -7.63 -2.45
CA VAL A 74 18.94 -6.46 -2.26
C VAL A 74 18.65 -5.78 -0.91
N LEU A 75 17.37 -5.67 -0.53
CA LEU A 75 16.99 -5.16 0.80
C LEU A 75 17.54 -6.03 1.91
N ARG A 76 17.41 -7.36 1.83
CA ARG A 76 18.00 -8.26 2.82
C ARG A 76 19.51 -8.12 2.89
N ALA A 77 20.20 -8.02 1.75
CA ALA A 77 21.66 -7.87 1.72
C ALA A 77 22.13 -6.54 2.35
N THR A 78 21.35 -5.48 2.20
CA THR A 78 21.70 -4.14 2.69
C THR A 78 21.29 -3.93 4.14
N GLN A 79 20.07 -4.29 4.50
CA GLN A 79 19.46 -4.05 5.83
C GLN A 79 19.59 -5.22 6.80
N GLY A 80 19.79 -6.46 6.31
CA GLY A 80 19.90 -7.67 7.15
C GLY A 80 18.58 -8.39 7.40
N TRP A 81 17.44 -7.77 7.06
CA TRP A 81 16.09 -8.34 7.16
C TRP A 81 15.31 -8.05 5.86
N PHE A 82 14.30 -8.86 5.58
CA PHE A 82 13.41 -8.63 4.44
C PHE A 82 12.41 -7.52 4.71
N THR A 83 11.72 -7.59 5.85
CA THR A 83 10.65 -6.66 6.21
C THR A 83 10.68 -6.34 7.69
N ARG A 84 10.16 -5.16 8.06
CA ARG A 84 9.81 -4.85 9.46
C ARG A 84 8.52 -5.57 9.83
N ARG A 85 8.47 -6.11 11.05
CA ARG A 85 7.26 -6.75 11.58
C ARG A 85 6.17 -5.71 11.81
N SER A 86 4.94 -6.05 11.45
CA SER A 86 3.75 -5.23 11.64
C SER A 86 2.61 -6.09 12.21
N PRO A 87 1.72 -5.57 13.08
CA PRO A 87 0.51 -6.30 13.46
C PRO A 87 -0.35 -6.74 12.27
N LEU A 88 -0.23 -6.03 11.13
CA LEU A 88 -0.89 -6.37 9.87
C LEU A 88 -0.30 -7.61 9.18
N ASP A 89 0.84 -8.14 9.64
CA ASP A 89 1.44 -9.36 9.11
C ASP A 89 0.46 -10.55 9.22
N TRP A 90 -0.36 -10.58 10.27
CA TRP A 90 -1.41 -11.60 10.43
C TRP A 90 -2.50 -11.48 9.35
N CYS A 91 -2.95 -10.26 9.06
CA CYS A 91 -3.94 -10.04 7.99
C CYS A 91 -3.38 -10.43 6.63
N ILE A 92 -2.11 -10.10 6.36
CA ILE A 92 -1.41 -10.48 5.13
C ILE A 92 -1.25 -12.00 5.05
N LEU A 93 -0.88 -12.66 6.15
CA LEU A 93 -0.76 -14.11 6.19
C LEU A 93 -2.11 -14.78 5.89
N LEU A 94 -3.20 -14.33 6.51
CA LEU A 94 -4.54 -14.84 6.24
C LEU A 94 -4.96 -14.62 4.77
N LEU A 95 -4.66 -13.44 4.21
CA LEU A 95 -4.88 -13.16 2.79
C LEU A 95 -4.09 -14.14 1.90
N LEU A 96 -2.80 -14.36 2.18
CA LEU A 96 -1.95 -15.29 1.42
C LEU A 96 -2.43 -16.74 1.56
N CYS A 97 -2.87 -17.16 2.75
CA CYS A 97 -3.45 -18.48 2.97
C CYS A 97 -4.77 -18.67 2.22
N SER A 98 -5.51 -17.60 1.93
CA SER A 98 -6.73 -17.66 1.11
C SER A 98 -6.47 -17.78 -0.40
N LEU A 99 -5.24 -17.48 -0.86
CA LEU A 99 -4.91 -17.48 -2.28
C LEU A 99 -5.09 -18.84 -2.97
N PRO A 100 -4.62 -19.98 -2.42
CA PRO A 100 -4.82 -21.27 -3.06
C PRO A 100 -6.31 -21.58 -3.28
N LEU A 101 -7.15 -21.25 -2.29
CA LEU A 101 -8.60 -21.43 -2.39
C LEU A 101 -9.20 -20.51 -3.46
N ALA A 102 -8.79 -19.24 -3.50
CA ALA A 102 -9.25 -18.29 -4.52
C ALA A 102 -8.84 -18.72 -5.94
N VAL A 103 -7.62 -19.22 -6.12
CA VAL A 103 -7.12 -19.74 -7.40
C VAL A 103 -7.84 -21.02 -7.80
N TRP A 104 -8.09 -21.92 -6.85
CA TRP A 104 -8.83 -23.16 -7.10
C TRP A 104 -10.29 -22.90 -7.47
N ALA A 105 -10.92 -21.87 -6.90
CA ALA A 105 -12.29 -21.47 -7.21
C ALA A 105 -12.43 -20.64 -8.51
N ALA A 106 -11.33 -20.08 -9.03
CA ALA A 106 -11.32 -19.21 -10.20
C ALA A 106 -11.75 -19.83 -11.56
N PRO A 107 -11.52 -21.13 -11.87
CA PRO A 107 -11.82 -21.72 -13.18
C PRO A 107 -13.31 -21.73 -13.56
N MET A 108 -14.22 -21.40 -12.63
CA MET A 108 -15.66 -21.34 -12.91
C MET A 108 -16.12 -20.02 -13.55
N LEU A 109 -15.22 -19.09 -13.85
CA LEU A 109 -15.54 -17.74 -14.35
C LEU A 109 -15.01 -17.44 -15.77
N ASP A 110 -14.52 -18.46 -16.49
CA ASP A 110 -13.85 -18.32 -17.80
C ASP A 110 -14.72 -17.71 -18.91
N ASP A 111 -16.06 -17.75 -18.80
CA ASP A 111 -16.95 -17.22 -19.85
C ASP A 111 -16.97 -15.69 -19.96
N ALA A 112 -16.46 -14.95 -18.97
CA ALA A 112 -16.58 -13.50 -18.92
C ALA A 112 -15.33 -12.72 -19.33
N GLY A 113 -14.21 -13.37 -19.67
CA GLY A 113 -12.99 -12.71 -20.14
C GLY A 113 -12.33 -11.69 -19.18
N ASP A 114 -12.85 -11.53 -17.95
CA ASP A 114 -12.64 -10.28 -17.22
C ASP A 114 -11.48 -10.33 -16.22
N ILE A 115 -11.26 -11.43 -15.48
CA ILE A 115 -10.20 -11.47 -14.45
C ILE A 115 -9.66 -12.88 -14.27
N GLY A 116 -8.70 -13.29 -15.11
CA GLY A 116 -7.98 -14.54 -14.91
C GLY A 116 -7.22 -14.59 -13.57
N PRO A 117 -6.92 -15.79 -13.03
CA PRO A 117 -6.24 -15.96 -11.74
C PRO A 117 -4.88 -15.24 -11.69
N VAL A 118 -4.19 -15.12 -12.82
CA VAL A 118 -2.92 -14.37 -12.93
C VAL A 118 -3.10 -12.90 -12.59
N THR A 119 -4.18 -12.26 -13.05
CA THR A 119 -4.50 -10.85 -12.77
C THR A 119 -4.83 -10.62 -11.31
N ALA A 120 -5.60 -11.53 -10.70
CA ALA A 120 -5.90 -11.45 -9.27
C ALA A 120 -4.62 -11.61 -8.43
N LEU A 121 -3.79 -12.62 -8.75
CA LEU A 121 -2.54 -12.89 -8.04
C LEU A 121 -1.54 -11.74 -8.17
N SER A 122 -1.37 -11.17 -9.36
CA SER A 122 -0.45 -10.06 -9.59
C SER A 122 -0.87 -8.79 -8.84
N ARG A 123 -2.18 -8.49 -8.76
CA ARG A 123 -2.72 -7.40 -7.94
C ARG A 123 -2.49 -7.62 -6.44
N ILE A 124 -2.71 -8.83 -5.95
CA ILE A 124 -2.47 -9.16 -4.53
C ILE A 124 -0.97 -9.10 -4.21
N PHE A 125 -0.13 -9.66 -5.09
CA PHE A 125 1.33 -9.58 -4.98
C PHE A 125 1.80 -8.13 -4.91
N LEU A 126 1.36 -7.28 -5.85
CA LEU A 126 1.66 -5.85 -5.86
C LEU A 126 1.19 -5.16 -4.58
N GLY A 127 -0.02 -5.45 -4.11
CA GLY A 127 -0.57 -4.86 -2.88
C GLY A 127 0.29 -5.20 -1.65
N VAL A 128 0.66 -6.47 -1.49
CA VAL A 128 1.51 -6.93 -0.38
C VAL A 128 2.92 -6.33 -0.48
N THR A 129 3.52 -6.31 -1.66
CA THR A 129 4.88 -5.79 -1.83
C THR A 129 4.93 -4.27 -1.67
N LEU A 130 3.91 -3.55 -2.14
CA LEU A 130 3.77 -2.11 -1.92
C LEU A 130 3.60 -1.79 -0.43
N PHE A 131 2.80 -2.55 0.30
CA PHE A 131 2.64 -2.38 1.75
C PHE A 131 3.99 -2.48 2.48
N TYR A 132 4.77 -3.53 2.22
CA TYR A 132 6.08 -3.68 2.87
C TYR A 132 7.11 -2.66 2.37
N ALA A 133 7.05 -2.26 1.10
CA ALA A 133 7.90 -1.19 0.57
C ALA A 133 7.64 0.14 1.29
N LEU A 134 6.36 0.47 1.54
CA LEU A 134 5.95 1.61 2.36
C LEU A 134 6.51 1.48 3.78
N LEU A 135 6.26 0.36 4.45
CA LEU A 135 6.69 0.13 5.84
C LEU A 135 8.20 0.27 6.03
N ASN A 136 9.00 -0.25 5.09
CA ASN A 136 10.45 -0.15 5.13
C ASN A 136 10.97 1.24 4.74
N SER A 137 10.21 2.01 3.95
CA SER A 137 10.59 3.36 3.52
C SER A 137 10.24 4.45 4.55
N LEU A 138 9.59 4.12 5.66
CA LEU A 138 9.28 5.06 6.75
C LEU A 138 10.40 5.09 7.80
N SER A 139 11.66 5.14 7.38
CA SER A 139 12.82 5.07 8.30
C SER A 139 13.26 6.43 8.81
N THR A 140 13.06 7.50 8.03
CA THR A 140 13.46 8.86 8.42
C THR A 140 12.30 9.86 8.32
N PRO A 141 12.31 10.93 9.14
CA PRO A 141 11.31 11.99 9.07
C PRO A 141 11.20 12.64 7.68
N SER A 142 12.34 12.77 6.97
CA SER A 142 12.38 13.31 5.61
C SER A 142 11.66 12.41 4.60
N GLN A 143 11.79 11.08 4.73
CA GLN A 143 11.08 10.12 3.86
C GLN A 143 9.58 10.16 4.11
N MET A 144 9.15 10.35 5.36
CA MET A 144 7.74 10.41 5.72
C MET A 144 6.99 11.51 4.94
N GLY A 145 7.61 12.68 4.73
CA GLY A 145 7.02 13.76 3.94
C GLY A 145 6.81 13.40 2.47
N TRP A 146 7.79 12.73 1.84
CA TRP A 146 7.67 12.27 0.44
C TRP A 146 6.65 11.15 0.28
N VAL A 147 6.66 10.17 1.20
CA VAL A 147 5.69 9.07 1.20
C VAL A 147 4.27 9.63 1.37
N ALA A 148 4.09 10.56 2.30
CA ALA A 148 2.83 11.26 2.51
C ALA A 148 2.34 11.96 1.24
N ALA A 149 3.19 12.76 0.60
CA ALA A 149 2.85 13.46 -0.64
C ALA A 149 2.48 12.47 -1.75
N GLY A 150 3.20 11.35 -1.87
CA GLY A 150 2.89 10.29 -2.81
C GLY A 150 1.54 9.63 -2.56
N LEU A 151 1.23 9.28 -1.29
CA LEU A 151 -0.06 8.70 -0.92
C LEU A 151 -1.23 9.64 -1.22
N VAL A 152 -1.06 10.94 -0.93
CA VAL A 152 -2.05 11.98 -1.26
C VAL A 152 -2.23 12.08 -2.77
N LEU A 153 -1.15 12.18 -3.54
CA LEU A 153 -1.20 12.29 -4.99
C LEU A 153 -1.89 11.08 -5.63
N VAL A 154 -1.56 9.86 -5.18
CA VAL A 154 -2.21 8.63 -5.64
C VAL A 154 -3.68 8.61 -5.26
N GLY A 155 -4.02 8.98 -4.02
CA GLY A 155 -5.41 9.02 -3.57
C GLY A 155 -6.27 10.00 -4.36
N VAL A 156 -5.73 11.18 -4.65
CA VAL A 156 -6.37 12.20 -5.50
C VAL A 156 -6.51 11.69 -6.93
N ALA A 157 -5.45 11.14 -7.52
CA ALA A 157 -5.48 10.58 -8.87
C ALA A 157 -6.51 9.46 -9.00
N VAL A 158 -6.55 8.51 -8.06
CA VAL A 158 -7.54 7.44 -8.00
C VAL A 158 -8.96 7.99 -7.87
N SER A 159 -9.13 9.06 -7.08
CA SER A 159 -10.44 9.70 -6.92
C SER A 159 -10.93 10.32 -8.23
N PHE A 160 -10.07 11.04 -8.94
CA PHE A 160 -10.41 11.59 -10.26
C PHE A 160 -10.62 10.49 -11.30
N VAL A 161 -9.74 9.49 -11.37
CA VAL A 161 -9.89 8.37 -12.30
C VAL A 161 -11.22 7.65 -12.05
N GLY A 162 -11.54 7.32 -10.81
CA GLY A 162 -12.82 6.68 -10.50
C GLY A 162 -14.00 7.59 -10.82
N LEU A 163 -13.93 8.90 -10.56
CA LEU A 163 -14.99 9.85 -10.93
C LEU A 163 -15.37 9.74 -12.41
N TYR A 164 -14.38 9.67 -13.29
CA TYR A 164 -14.57 9.66 -14.76
C TYR A 164 -14.66 8.26 -15.39
N ARG A 165 -14.21 7.21 -14.70
CA ARG A 165 -14.08 5.85 -15.29
C ARG A 165 -14.90 4.78 -14.58
N THR A 166 -15.53 5.10 -13.45
CA THR A 166 -16.39 4.17 -12.75
C THR A 166 -17.80 4.19 -13.34
N ASP A 167 -18.39 3.02 -13.52
CA ASP A 167 -19.80 2.90 -13.84
C ASP A 167 -20.63 3.20 -12.59
N TRP A 168 -21.30 4.35 -12.61
CA TRP A 168 -22.17 4.82 -11.53
C TRP A 168 -23.59 4.24 -11.59
N ASN A 169 -23.94 3.54 -12.66
CA ASN A 169 -25.29 3.04 -12.91
C ASN A 169 -25.58 1.68 -12.22
N VAL A 170 -24.66 1.20 -11.36
CA VAL A 170 -24.75 -0.10 -10.66
C VAL A 170 -25.75 -0.08 -9.47
N GLY A 171 -26.48 1.03 -9.27
CA GLY A 171 -27.84 1.03 -8.71
C GLY A 171 -28.08 0.41 -7.31
N LYS A 172 -27.16 0.50 -6.33
CA LYS A 172 -27.41 -0.10 -5.00
C LYS A 172 -28.20 0.77 -4.02
N LEU A 173 -28.25 2.10 -4.20
CA LEU A 173 -29.02 3.02 -3.35
C LEU A 173 -29.82 4.01 -4.22
N THR A 174 -31.15 3.86 -4.21
CA THR A 174 -32.08 4.73 -4.92
C THR A 174 -32.06 6.19 -4.43
N LEU A 175 -31.66 6.42 -3.17
CA LEU A 175 -31.59 7.76 -2.58
C LEU A 175 -30.49 8.64 -3.22
N LEU A 176 -29.46 8.04 -3.83
CA LEU A 176 -28.36 8.76 -4.48
C LEU A 176 -28.53 8.90 -6.00
N THR A 177 -29.62 8.39 -6.57
CA THR A 177 -29.90 8.47 -8.02
C THR A 177 -29.83 9.91 -8.57
N PRO A 178 -30.41 10.95 -7.90
CA PRO A 178 -30.30 12.32 -8.41
C PRO A 178 -28.85 12.81 -8.51
N LEU A 179 -28.00 12.42 -7.55
CA LEU A 179 -26.58 12.80 -7.57
C LEU A 179 -25.84 12.10 -8.73
N TYR A 180 -26.12 10.81 -8.95
CA TYR A 180 -25.49 10.04 -10.03
C TYR A 180 -25.86 10.51 -11.44
N GLN A 181 -27.05 11.10 -11.61
CA GLN A 181 -27.44 11.71 -12.89
C GLN A 181 -26.57 12.93 -13.25
N HIS A 182 -25.93 13.57 -12.27
CA HIS A 182 -25.06 14.73 -12.47
C HIS A 182 -23.57 14.35 -12.56
N LEU A 183 -23.21 13.12 -12.18
CA LEU A 183 -21.83 12.67 -12.33
C LEU A 183 -21.50 12.51 -13.82
N PRO A 184 -20.23 12.72 -14.22
CA PRO A 184 -19.81 12.40 -15.57
C PRO A 184 -20.05 10.92 -15.80
N ASN A 185 -21.10 10.60 -16.55
CA ASN A 185 -21.33 9.25 -17.03
C ASN A 185 -20.38 9.06 -18.20
N PRO A 186 -19.26 8.33 -18.05
CA PRO A 186 -18.49 7.96 -19.20
C PRO A 186 -19.46 7.31 -20.19
N PRO A 187 -19.47 7.69 -21.48
CA PRO A 187 -20.30 7.05 -22.48
C PRO A 187 -20.11 5.55 -22.31
N GLN A 188 -21.21 4.79 -22.22
CA GLN A 188 -21.22 3.34 -21.95
C GLN A 188 -20.17 2.68 -22.83
N ALA A 189 -18.96 2.51 -22.31
CA ALA A 189 -17.81 2.21 -23.15
C ALA A 189 -17.66 0.69 -23.30
N GLY A 190 -18.81 0.03 -23.48
CA GLY A 190 -18.94 -1.28 -24.11
C GLY A 190 -18.80 -1.21 -25.63
N GLN A 191 -18.64 -0.02 -26.22
CA GLN A 191 -18.17 0.12 -27.60
C GLN A 191 -16.76 0.69 -27.55
N GLY A 192 -15.76 -0.20 -27.43
CA GLY A 192 -14.41 0.17 -27.88
C GLY A 192 -14.47 0.64 -29.34
N LEU A 193 -13.43 1.33 -29.81
CA LEU A 193 -13.29 1.70 -31.24
C LEU A 193 -13.38 0.48 -32.19
N THR A 194 -13.27 -0.73 -31.65
CA THR A 194 -13.39 -2.02 -32.35
C THR A 194 -14.73 -2.74 -32.14
N GLY A 195 -15.68 -2.18 -31.39
CA GLY A 195 -16.99 -2.80 -31.12
C GLY A 195 -16.97 -3.99 -30.14
N GLU A 196 -15.80 -4.39 -29.64
CA GLU A 196 -15.70 -5.37 -28.57
C GLU A 196 -15.92 -4.70 -27.21
N VAL A 197 -16.84 -5.25 -26.42
CA VAL A 197 -17.05 -4.91 -25.01
C VAL A 197 -15.76 -5.27 -24.29
N GLN A 198 -14.86 -4.30 -24.08
CA GLN A 198 -13.64 -4.60 -23.33
C GLN A 198 -13.99 -4.76 -21.84
N PRO A 199 -13.67 -5.93 -21.25
CA PRO A 199 -13.68 -6.11 -19.81
C PRO A 199 -12.56 -5.25 -19.20
N GLY A 200 -12.88 -3.99 -18.84
CA GLY A 200 -11.85 -3.01 -18.50
C GLY A 200 -12.28 -1.79 -17.71
N PHE A 201 -13.52 -1.72 -17.22
CA PHE A 201 -13.98 -0.59 -16.41
C PHE A 201 -13.61 -0.74 -14.93
N PHE A 202 -13.31 0.39 -14.29
CA PHE A 202 -13.03 0.42 -12.85
C PHE A 202 -14.31 0.17 -12.08
N HIS A 203 -14.52 -1.08 -11.67
CA HIS A 203 -15.61 -1.44 -10.77
C HIS A 203 -15.53 -0.58 -9.49
N PRO A 204 -16.64 0.00 -8.99
CA PRO A 204 -16.64 0.89 -7.82
C PRO A 204 -15.92 0.29 -6.60
N ASN A 205 -16.11 -1.01 -6.35
CA ASN A 205 -15.43 -1.72 -5.27
C ASN A 205 -13.90 -1.72 -5.37
N MET A 206 -13.33 -1.67 -6.58
CA MET A 206 -11.87 -1.62 -6.76
C MET A 206 -11.33 -0.25 -6.32
N ILE A 207 -12.01 0.83 -6.72
CA ILE A 207 -11.69 2.19 -6.25
C ILE A 207 -11.82 2.26 -4.73
N ALA A 208 -12.89 1.70 -4.17
CA ALA A 208 -13.09 1.63 -2.73
C ALA A 208 -11.95 0.90 -2.01
N ALA A 209 -11.51 -0.23 -2.55
CA ALA A 209 -10.42 -1.03 -1.98
C ALA A 209 -9.07 -0.29 -2.01
N ILE A 210 -8.83 0.56 -3.00
CA ILE A 210 -7.62 1.40 -3.03
C ILE A 210 -7.76 2.56 -2.02
N LEU A 211 -8.90 3.25 -2.02
CA LEU A 211 -9.11 4.40 -1.14
C LEU A 211 -9.10 4.02 0.34
N ILE A 212 -9.62 2.85 0.70
CA ILE A 212 -9.59 2.39 2.09
C ILE A 212 -8.16 2.14 2.61
N LEU A 213 -7.22 1.82 1.72
CA LEU A 213 -5.81 1.68 2.07
C LEU A 213 -5.14 3.05 2.26
N LEU A 214 -5.56 4.06 1.51
CA LEU A 214 -4.94 5.38 1.47
C LEU A 214 -5.52 6.37 2.51
N ILE A 215 -6.81 6.26 2.84
CA ILE A 215 -7.49 7.19 3.75
C ILE A 215 -6.90 7.13 5.18
N PRO A 216 -6.73 5.96 5.83
CA PRO A 216 -6.17 5.91 7.18
C PRO A 216 -4.76 6.53 7.34
N PRO A 217 -3.77 6.25 6.45
CA PRO A 217 -2.46 6.90 6.58
C PRO A 217 -2.52 8.40 6.32
N VAL A 218 -3.32 8.88 5.35
CA VAL A 218 -3.48 10.33 5.11
C VAL A 218 -4.21 11.00 6.29
N GLY A 219 -5.24 10.36 6.84
CA GLY A 219 -5.97 10.84 8.01
C GLY A 219 -5.09 10.92 9.25
N SER A 220 -4.30 9.88 9.54
CA SER A 220 -3.37 9.90 10.67
C SER A 220 -2.29 10.97 10.53
N LEU A 221 -1.78 11.20 9.31
CA LEU A 221 -0.85 12.30 9.04
C LEU A 221 -1.52 13.66 9.27
N THR A 222 -2.76 13.85 8.80
CA THR A 222 -3.53 15.09 9.00
C THR A 222 -3.66 15.42 10.49
N LEU A 223 -3.93 14.41 11.33
CA LEU A 223 -4.02 14.57 12.79
C LEU A 223 -2.65 14.85 13.44
N ALA A 224 -1.57 14.24 12.93
CA ALA A 224 -0.23 14.37 13.48
C ALA A 224 0.42 15.74 13.23
N LEU A 225 0.05 16.44 12.15
CA LEU A 225 0.57 17.78 11.85
C LEU A 225 0.16 18.78 12.93
N ARG A 226 1.03 19.75 13.27
CA ARG A 226 0.71 20.79 14.28
C ARG A 226 0.23 22.11 13.67
N ARG A 227 0.67 22.44 12.44
CA ARG A 227 0.39 23.72 11.80
C ARG A 227 -0.96 23.67 11.08
N GLY A 228 -1.84 24.63 11.37
CA GLY A 228 -3.21 24.66 10.84
C GLY A 228 -3.29 24.66 9.31
N TRP A 229 -2.43 25.41 8.61
CA TRP A 229 -2.45 25.44 7.14
C TRP A 229 -2.02 24.11 6.51
N GLN A 230 -1.08 23.37 7.13
CA GLN A 230 -0.67 22.04 6.64
C GLN A 230 -1.80 21.03 6.83
N ARG A 231 -2.52 21.12 7.96
CA ARG A 231 -3.74 20.34 8.18
C ARG A 231 -4.79 20.66 7.12
N GLY A 232 -5.07 21.94 6.88
CA GLY A 232 -6.00 22.40 5.86
C GLY A 232 -5.67 21.85 4.47
N ALA A 233 -4.39 21.86 4.10
CA ALA A 233 -3.92 21.32 2.83
C ALA A 233 -4.15 19.80 2.67
N LEU A 234 -4.12 19.02 3.76
CA LEU A 234 -4.42 17.58 3.74
C LEU A 234 -5.90 17.24 3.93
N LEU A 235 -6.68 18.13 4.57
CA LEU A 235 -8.12 17.93 4.75
C LEU A 235 -8.86 17.90 3.42
N LEU A 236 -8.47 18.74 2.46
CA LEU A 236 -9.10 18.77 1.14
C LEU A 236 -8.97 17.43 0.37
N PRO A 237 -7.76 16.87 0.15
CA PRO A 237 -7.63 15.58 -0.53
C PRO A 237 -8.22 14.43 0.30
N LEU A 238 -8.13 14.49 1.64
CA LEU A 238 -8.79 13.49 2.49
C LEU A 238 -10.31 13.51 2.31
N ALA A 239 -10.93 14.70 2.30
CA ALA A 239 -12.36 14.85 2.07
C ALA A 239 -12.77 14.37 0.67
N LEU A 240 -11.96 14.67 -0.35
CA LEU A 240 -12.16 14.15 -1.71
C LEU A 240 -12.14 12.62 -1.74
N MET A 241 -11.11 12.00 -1.13
CA MET A 241 -10.95 10.55 -1.09
C MET A 241 -12.09 9.88 -0.30
N THR A 242 -12.49 10.44 0.84
CA THR A 242 -13.61 9.93 1.64
C THR A 242 -14.93 10.09 0.89
N GLY A 243 -15.18 11.25 0.28
CA GLY A 243 -16.37 11.48 -0.55
C GLY A 243 -16.44 10.47 -1.70
N MET A 244 -15.31 10.22 -2.37
CA MET A 244 -15.22 9.22 -3.41
C MET A 244 -15.48 7.80 -2.89
N LEU A 245 -14.91 7.41 -1.75
CA LEU A 245 -15.20 6.12 -1.11
C LEU A 245 -16.70 5.96 -0.84
N LEU A 246 -17.38 6.99 -0.32
CA LEU A 246 -18.82 6.94 -0.09
C LEU A 246 -19.60 6.79 -1.40
N LEU A 247 -19.19 7.50 -2.45
CA LEU A 247 -19.81 7.39 -3.78
C LEU A 247 -19.74 5.96 -4.34
N THR A 248 -18.68 5.20 -4.05
CA THR A 248 -18.55 3.80 -4.52
C THR A 248 -19.57 2.83 -3.90
N GLN A 249 -20.25 3.22 -2.81
CA GLN A 249 -21.21 2.38 -2.07
C GLN A 249 -20.65 1.01 -1.63
N SER A 250 -19.33 0.91 -1.44
CA SER A 250 -18.72 -0.33 -0.96
C SER A 250 -18.98 -0.51 0.54
N ARG A 251 -19.89 -1.44 0.90
CA ARG A 251 -20.23 -1.74 2.31
C ARG A 251 -19.00 -2.10 3.14
N LEU A 252 -18.12 -2.93 2.58
CA LEU A 252 -16.85 -3.30 3.21
C LEU A 252 -15.91 -2.09 3.32
N GLY A 253 -15.86 -1.25 2.27
CA GLY A 253 -15.13 0.01 2.26
C GLY A 253 -15.51 0.93 3.42
N ILE A 254 -16.81 1.15 3.59
CA ILE A 254 -17.37 2.01 4.63
C ILE A 254 -17.17 1.39 6.01
N ALA A 255 -17.44 0.09 6.16
CA ALA A 255 -17.28 -0.62 7.44
C ALA A 255 -15.84 -0.58 7.94
N ALA A 256 -14.85 -0.83 7.07
CA ALA A 256 -13.45 -0.79 7.49
C ALA A 256 -12.92 0.64 7.67
N LEU A 257 -13.45 1.66 6.97
CA LEU A 257 -13.18 3.06 7.33
C LEU A 257 -13.72 3.38 8.74
N ALA A 258 -14.96 3.03 9.03
CA ALA A 258 -15.56 3.25 10.35
C ALA A 258 -14.79 2.54 11.47
N LEU A 259 -14.40 1.28 11.23
CA LEU A 259 -13.57 0.51 12.16
C LEU A 259 -12.20 1.18 12.37
N GLY A 260 -11.55 1.65 11.30
CA GLY A 260 -10.27 2.36 11.38
C GLY A 260 -10.35 3.65 12.20
N LEU A 261 -11.43 4.42 12.02
CA LEU A 261 -11.69 5.64 12.81
C LEU A 261 -11.96 5.31 14.28
N MET A 262 -12.76 4.28 14.56
CA MET A 262 -13.07 3.83 15.92
C MET A 262 -11.79 3.39 16.67
N LEU A 263 -10.94 2.57 16.02
CA LEU A 263 -9.67 2.14 16.61
C LEU A 263 -8.71 3.30 16.83
N GLY A 264 -8.67 4.26 15.90
CA GLY A 264 -7.89 5.49 16.06
C GLY A 264 -8.36 6.34 17.23
N TRP A 265 -9.68 6.47 17.41
CA TRP A 265 -10.29 7.20 18.51
C TRP A 265 -10.02 6.55 19.87
N LEU A 266 -10.23 5.24 19.99
CA LEU A 266 -9.95 4.46 21.20
C LEU A 266 -8.49 4.59 21.63
N ARG A 267 -7.55 4.57 20.69
CA ARG A 267 -6.12 4.74 21.00
C ARG A 267 -5.79 6.16 21.51
N ALA A 268 -6.56 7.17 21.12
CA ALA A 268 -6.36 8.55 21.56
C ALA A 268 -6.98 8.83 22.95
N HIS A 269 -7.88 7.98 23.45
CA HIS A 269 -8.63 8.16 24.70
C HIS A 269 -8.53 6.88 25.55
N PRO A 270 -7.38 6.62 26.19
CA PRO A 270 -7.17 5.43 27.02
C PRO A 270 -8.01 5.42 28.30
#